data_AF-A0A358M857-F1
#
_entry.id   AF-A0A358M857-F1
#
_cell.length_a   1.000
_cell.length_b   1.000
_cell.length_c   1.000
_cell.angle_alpha   90.00
_cell.angle_beta   90.00
_cell.angle_gamma   90.00
#
_symmetry.space_group_name_H-M   'P 1'
#
loop_
_entity.id
_entity.type
_entity.pdbx_description
1 polymer ?
#
loop_
_entity_poly.entity_id
_entity_poly.type
_entity_poly.pdbx_seq_one_letter_code
_entity_poly.pdbx_strand_id
1 'polypeptide(L)'
;DRETLVKTIARADEVGLGTIVCADTLEEIAAVAKMSPNLIVAEPTALIGTGQASDLSYVRDTIRIVREINPEIMVLQGAGISNGQDVYNVIHAGA
;
A
#
# COMPACT_ATOMS: atom_id res chain seq x y z
N ASP A 1 11.58 -9.16 -9.72
CA ASP A 1 12.56 -9.03 -8.61
C ASP A 1 12.66 -7.55 -8.21
N ARG A 2 13.30 -7.22 -7.08
CA ARG A 2 13.33 -5.84 -6.53
C ARG A 2 14.04 -4.84 -7.44
N GLU A 3 15.05 -5.27 -8.20
CA GLU A 3 15.79 -4.39 -9.11
C GLU A 3 14.89 -3.94 -10.26
N THR A 4 14.14 -4.89 -10.84
CA THR A 4 13.15 -4.58 -11.88
C THR A 4 12.11 -3.58 -11.36
N LEU A 5 11.60 -3.76 -10.14
CA LEU A 5 10.59 -2.87 -9.56
C LEU A 5 11.09 -1.42 -9.40
N VAL A 6 12.32 -1.24 -8.88
CA VAL A 6 12.94 0.09 -8.76
C VAL A 6 13.09 0.76 -10.13
N LYS A 7 13.57 0.02 -11.14
CA LYS A 7 13.72 0.54 -12.49
C LYS A 7 12.37 0.92 -13.11
N THR A 8 11.32 0.15 -12.85
CA THR A 8 9.97 0.46 -13.33
C THR A 8 9.42 1.72 -12.69
N ILE A 9 9.65 1.93 -11.38
CA ILE A 9 9.21 3.15 -10.70
C ILE A 9 9.90 4.38 -11.29
N ALA A 10 11.24 4.35 -11.38
CA ALA A 10 11.99 5.44 -11.99
C ALA A 10 11.57 5.70 -13.44
N ARG A 11 11.33 4.64 -14.22
CA ARG A 11 10.91 4.78 -15.61
C ARG A 11 9.53 5.41 -15.75
N ALA A 12 8.62 5.15 -14.81
CA ALA A 12 7.29 5.78 -14.78
C ALA A 12 7.40 7.29 -14.54
N ASP A 13 8.25 7.71 -13.59
CA ASP A 13 8.51 9.12 -13.31
C ASP A 13 9.06 9.85 -14.54
N GLU A 14 10.00 9.23 -15.26
CA GLU A 14 10.60 9.80 -16.49
C GLU A 14 9.58 10.12 -17.58
N VAL A 15 8.41 9.47 -17.57
CA VAL A 15 7.34 9.66 -18.56
C VAL A 15 6.09 10.29 -17.98
N GLY A 16 6.12 10.75 -16.72
CA GLY A 16 5.01 11.44 -16.06
C GLY A 16 3.86 10.52 -15.64
N LEU A 17 4.12 9.22 -15.41
CA LEU A 17 3.15 8.28 -14.89
C LEU A 17 3.30 8.11 -13.37
N GLY A 18 2.19 8.10 -12.65
CA GLY A 18 2.17 7.73 -11.25
C GLY A 18 2.29 6.21 -11.06
N THR A 19 2.89 5.80 -9.96
CA THR A 19 3.06 4.40 -9.58
C THR A 19 2.24 4.06 -8.34
N ILE A 20 1.57 2.91 -8.42
CA ILE A 20 0.86 2.28 -7.32
C ILE A 20 1.46 0.88 -7.17
N VAL A 21 2.08 0.59 -6.02
CA VAL A 21 2.79 -0.67 -5.80
C VAL A 21 2.12 -1.47 -4.69
N CYS A 22 1.73 -2.71 -4.97
CA CYS A 22 1.16 -3.60 -3.97
C CYS A 22 2.25 -4.27 -3.12
N ALA A 23 1.97 -4.46 -1.83
CA ALA A 23 2.81 -5.22 -0.91
C ALA A 23 1.96 -5.89 0.17
N ASP A 24 2.38 -7.07 0.63
CA ASP A 24 1.62 -7.91 1.56
C ASP A 24 1.99 -7.60 3.02
N THR A 25 3.24 -7.86 3.37
CA THR A 25 3.71 -7.79 4.76
C THR A 25 4.23 -6.41 5.12
N LEU A 26 4.28 -6.09 6.42
CA LEU A 26 4.90 -4.85 6.91
C LEU A 26 6.36 -4.71 6.45
N GLU A 27 7.09 -5.82 6.32
CA GLU A 27 8.47 -5.83 5.82
C GLU A 27 8.54 -5.45 4.34
N GLU A 28 7.65 -6.01 3.51
CA GLU A 28 7.57 -5.67 2.09
C GLU A 28 7.12 -4.23 1.88
N ILE A 29 6.12 -3.77 2.64
CA ILE A 29 5.64 -2.39 2.61
C ILE A 29 6.77 -1.43 2.97
N ALA A 30 7.53 -1.71 4.03
CA ALA A 30 8.70 -0.91 4.39
C ALA A 30 9.77 -0.89 3.30
N ALA A 31 9.96 -2.01 2.61
CA ALA A 31 10.93 -2.08 1.53
C ALA A 31 10.48 -1.36 0.26
N VAL A 32 9.19 -1.42 -0.08
CA VAL A 32 8.60 -0.67 -1.20
C VAL A 32 8.59 0.83 -0.91
N ALA A 33 8.31 1.24 0.34
CA ALA A 33 8.35 2.65 0.75
C ALA A 33 9.73 3.29 0.50
N LYS A 34 10.83 2.53 0.68
CA LYS A 34 12.19 2.98 0.36
C LYS A 34 12.43 3.21 -1.14
N MET A 35 11.57 2.66 -2.01
CA MET A 35 11.62 2.87 -3.46
C MET A 35 10.88 4.13 -3.91
N SER A 36 10.19 4.82 -2.98
CA SER A 36 9.45 6.07 -3.21
C SER A 36 8.44 6.06 -4.38
N PRO A 37 7.55 5.06 -4.50
CA PRO A 37 6.41 5.17 -5.41
C PRO A 37 5.43 6.26 -4.95
N ASN A 38 4.48 6.65 -5.79
CA ASN A 38 3.47 7.64 -5.38
C ASN A 38 2.46 7.05 -4.37
N LEU A 39 2.09 5.77 -4.56
CA LEU A 39 1.18 5.07 -3.68
C LEU A 39 1.64 3.64 -3.38
N ILE A 40 1.30 3.15 -2.20
CA ILE A 40 1.40 1.73 -1.83
C ILE A 40 0.00 1.20 -1.52
N VAL A 41 -0.32 0.02 -2.03
CA VAL A 41 -1.50 -0.75 -1.60
C VAL A 41 -1.03 -1.82 -0.63
N ALA A 42 -1.38 -1.67 0.64
CA ALA A 42 -1.19 -2.71 1.64
C ALA A 42 -2.27 -3.79 1.43
N GLU A 43 -1.87 -4.97 0.95
CA GLU A 43 -2.78 -6.00 0.45
C GLU A 43 -2.36 -7.40 0.95
N PRO A 44 -2.80 -7.81 2.15
CA PRO A 44 -2.49 -9.13 2.68
C PRO A 44 -3.01 -10.26 1.78
N THR A 45 -2.11 -11.11 1.28
CA THR A 45 -2.48 -12.16 0.30
C THR A 45 -3.56 -13.09 0.85
N ALA A 46 -3.50 -13.38 2.16
CA ALA A 46 -4.46 -14.26 2.84
C ALA A 46 -5.91 -13.76 2.82
N LEU A 47 -6.15 -12.47 2.56
CA LEU A 47 -7.48 -11.86 2.59
C LEU A 47 -8.04 -11.60 1.18
N ILE A 48 -7.24 -11.75 0.12
CA ILE A 48 -7.67 -11.50 -1.27
C ILE A 48 -8.82 -12.45 -1.64
N GLY A 49 -9.94 -11.88 -2.10
CA GLY A 49 -11.10 -12.63 -2.56
C GLY A 49 -11.93 -13.30 -1.45
N THR A 50 -11.58 -13.09 -0.18
CA THR A 50 -12.30 -13.68 0.97
C THR A 50 -13.56 -12.91 1.36
N GLY A 51 -13.63 -11.62 0.99
CA GLY A 51 -14.65 -10.68 1.48
C GLY A 51 -14.42 -10.22 2.92
N GLN A 52 -13.28 -10.56 3.53
CA GLN A 52 -12.88 -10.10 4.86
C GLN A 52 -11.82 -9.01 4.74
N ALA A 53 -12.17 -7.78 5.11
CA ALA A 53 -11.23 -6.66 5.16
C ALA A 53 -10.16 -6.86 6.25
N SER A 54 -9.00 -6.23 6.03
CA SER A 54 -7.90 -6.20 6.99
C SER A 54 -8.29 -5.54 8.32
N ASP A 55 -7.72 -6.04 9.43
CA ASP A 55 -7.90 -5.44 10.75
C ASP A 55 -7.39 -3.98 10.78
N LEU A 56 -8.08 -3.12 11.54
CA LEU A 56 -7.70 -1.71 11.66
C LEU A 56 -6.33 -1.48 12.31
N SER A 57 -5.82 -2.46 13.07
CA SER A 57 -4.44 -2.43 13.58
C SER A 57 -3.44 -2.52 12.44
N TYR A 58 -3.61 -3.48 11.53
CA TYR A 58 -2.79 -3.63 10.33
C TYR A 58 -2.84 -2.36 9.47
N VAL A 59 -4.05 -1.81 9.23
CA VAL A 59 -4.22 -0.55 8.49
C VAL A 59 -3.37 0.57 9.11
N ARG A 60 -3.44 0.77 10.43
CA ARG A 60 -2.67 1.83 11.11
C ARG A 60 -1.16 1.57 11.11
N ASP A 61 -0.75 0.32 11.28
CA ASP A 61 0.67 -0.06 11.29
C ASP A 61 1.31 0.17 9.92
N THR A 62 0.62 -0.17 8.82
CA THR A 62 1.10 0.07 7.45
C THR A 62 1.23 1.56 7.16
N ILE A 63 0.21 2.36 7.52
CA ILE A 63 0.25 3.83 7.37
C ILE A 63 1.40 4.43 8.17
N ARG A 64 1.59 4.02 9.43
CA ARG A 64 2.66 4.53 10.29
C ARG A 64 4.03 4.24 9.67
N ILE A 65 4.31 2.99 9.30
CA ILE A 65 5.61 2.58 8.76
C ILE A 65 5.94 3.34 7.47
N VAL A 66 4.97 3.48 6.56
CA VAL A 66 5.20 4.24 5.32
C VAL A 66 5.48 5.71 5.64
N ARG A 67 4.71 6.35 6.52
CA ARG A 67 4.92 7.76 6.91
C ARG A 67 6.25 8.01 7.60
N GLU A 68 6.73 7.07 8.41
CA GLU A 68 8.05 7.15 9.05
C GLU A 68 9.19 7.08 8.03
N ILE A 69 8.99 6.40 6.90
CA ILE A 69 9.98 6.24 5.83
C ILE A 69 9.92 7.40 4.83
N ASN A 70 8.72 7.69 4.32
CA ASN A 70 8.47 8.76 3.36
C ASN A 70 7.00 9.23 3.49
N PRO A 71 6.74 10.40 4.10
CA PRO A 71 5.40 10.91 4.32
C PRO A 71 4.68 11.37 3.04
N GLU A 72 5.38 11.49 1.91
CA GLU A 72 4.77 11.87 0.62
C GLU A 72 4.07 10.69 -0.06
N ILE A 73 4.33 9.45 0.37
CA ILE A 73 3.69 8.25 -0.19
C ILE A 73 2.30 8.09 0.40
N MET A 74 1.28 7.99 -0.45
CA MET A 74 -0.08 7.67 0.01
C MET A 74 -0.25 6.16 0.21
N VAL A 75 -1.05 5.76 1.20
CA VAL A 75 -1.25 4.35 1.56
C VAL A 75 -2.70 3.97 1.38
N LEU A 76 -2.97 3.09 0.42
CA LEU A 76 -4.27 2.47 0.21
C LEU A 76 -4.32 1.10 0.90
N GLN A 77 -5.54 0.67 1.24
CA GLN A 77 -5.80 -0.65 1.83
C GLN A 77 -6.53 -1.53 0.83
N GLY A 78 -5.97 -2.71 0.59
CA GLY A 78 -6.54 -3.74 -0.28
C GLY A 78 -6.96 -4.99 0.50
N ALA A 79 -7.27 -6.03 -0.27
CA ALA A 79 -7.71 -7.36 0.18
C ALA A 79 -9.04 -7.38 0.98
N GLY A 80 -10.02 -8.10 0.42
CA GLY A 80 -11.29 -8.42 1.11
C GLY A 80 -12.28 -7.27 1.30
N ILE A 81 -11.97 -6.04 0.90
CA ILE A 81 -12.92 -4.93 0.83
C ILE A 81 -14.09 -5.31 -0.09
N SER A 82 -15.31 -5.32 0.45
CA SER A 82 -16.49 -5.88 -0.22
C SER A 82 -17.68 -4.92 -0.29
N ASN A 83 -17.69 -3.89 0.56
CA ASN A 83 -18.82 -2.97 0.69
C ASN A 83 -18.36 -1.55 1.08
N GLY A 84 -19.30 -0.60 1.06
CA GLY A 84 -19.02 0.80 1.37
C GLY A 84 -18.65 1.07 2.84
N GLN A 85 -19.05 0.21 3.78
CA GLN A 85 -18.64 0.33 5.18
C GLN A 85 -17.16 -0.03 5.35
N ASP A 86 -16.68 -1.04 4.63
CA ASP A 86 -15.25 -1.40 4.61
C ASP A 86 -14.42 -0.22 4.10
N VAL A 87 -14.86 0.39 2.98
CA VAL A 87 -14.23 1.60 2.40
C VAL A 87 -14.23 2.76 3.40
N TYR A 88 -15.36 3.03 4.05
CA TYR A 88 -15.46 4.09 5.06
C TYR A 88 -14.48 3.85 6.22
N ASN A 89 -14.42 2.62 6.73
CA ASN A 89 -13.60 2.27 7.89
C ASN A 89 -12.11 2.49 7.61
N VAL A 90 -11.61 2.09 6.45
CA VAL A 90 -10.18 2.23 6.10
C VAL A 90 -9.78 3.69 5.86
N ILE A 91 -10.63 4.48 5.17
CA ILE A 91 -10.40 5.92 4.99
C ILE A 91 -10.43 6.63 6.34
N HIS A 92 -11.41 6.32 7.18
CA HIS A 92 -11.51 6.91 8.52
C HIS A 92 -10.31 6.56 9.42
N ALA A 93 -9.68 5.41 9.20
CA ALA A 93 -8.47 5.00 9.90
C ALA A 93 -7.19 5.69 9.39
N GLY A 94 -7.25 6.44 8.28
CA GLY A 94 -6.18 7.29 7.78
C GLY A 94 -5.57 6.89 6.44
N ALA A 95 -6.21 5.96 5.71
CA ALA A 95 -5.90 5.68 4.30
C ALA A 95 -6.26 6.86 3.40
#